data_AF-M7Z5M4-F1
#
_entry.id   AF-M7Z5M4-F1
#
_cell.length_a   1.000
_cell.length_b   1.000
_cell.length_c   1.000
_cell.angle_alpha   90.00
_cell.angle_beta   90.00
_cell.angle_gamma   90.00
#
_symmetry.space_group_name_H-M   'P 1'
#
loop_
_entity.id
_entity.type
_entity.pdbx_description
1 polymer ?
#
loop_
_entity_poly.entity_id
_entity_poly.type
_entity_poly.pdbx_seq_one_letter_code
_entity_poly.pdbx_strand_id
1 'polypeptide(L)'
;MSHYPFDRSLPASKEGGEKKGKKKSKKSVETYKIYIFKVLKPVHPDIGISSKAMSIMNSFINDIFEKLAGESAKLARYNKKPTITSREIQTSVRLVLPGELAKHAVSEGTKAVTKFTSS
;
A
#
# COMPACT_ATOMS: atom_id res chain seq x y z
N MET A 1 -18.00 -15.57 -10.37
CA MET A 1 -16.67 -16.14 -10.08
C MET A 1 -15.71 -15.72 -11.20
N SER A 2 -15.15 -14.51 -11.15
CA SER A 2 -14.20 -14.04 -12.16
C SER A 2 -12.80 -14.48 -11.74
N HIS A 3 -12.37 -15.63 -12.27
CA HIS A 3 -10.97 -16.07 -12.20
C HIS A 3 -10.10 -15.05 -12.94
N TYR A 4 -9.20 -14.39 -12.22
CA TYR A 4 -8.05 -13.74 -12.83
C TYR A 4 -6.94 -14.79 -12.92
N PRO A 5 -6.52 -15.20 -14.13
CA PRO A 5 -5.46 -16.19 -14.28
C PRO A 5 -4.11 -15.57 -13.92
N PHE A 6 -3.36 -16.31 -13.12
CA PHE A 6 -1.95 -16.12 -12.85
C PHE A 6 -1.17 -16.80 -13.98
N ASP A 7 -0.92 -16.07 -15.07
CA ASP A 7 0.14 -16.44 -16.02
C ASP A 7 0.85 -15.17 -16.50
N ARG A 8 2.17 -15.18 -16.33
CA ARG A 8 3.06 -14.06 -16.61
C ARG A 8 3.70 -14.36 -17.96
N SER A 9 3.08 -13.92 -19.05
CA SER A 9 3.77 -13.79 -20.34
C SER A 9 4.11 -12.33 -20.60
N LEU A 10 5.41 -12.05 -20.62
CA LEU A 10 5.97 -10.84 -21.21
C LEU A 10 5.69 -10.89 -22.72
N PRO A 11 5.17 -9.84 -23.37
CA PRO A 11 4.93 -9.91 -24.80
C PRO A 11 6.24 -9.81 -25.57
N ALA A 12 6.60 -10.93 -26.21
CA ALA A 12 7.56 -10.99 -27.30
C ALA A 12 7.05 -10.17 -28.51
N SER A 13 7.96 -9.46 -29.17
CA SER A 13 7.72 -8.62 -30.34
C SER A 13 7.05 -9.38 -31.48
N LYS A 14 5.96 -8.82 -32.03
CA LYS A 14 5.49 -9.12 -33.40
C LYS A 14 4.99 -7.84 -34.07
N GLU A 15 5.60 -7.55 -35.22
CA GLU A 15 5.19 -6.55 -36.21
C GLU A 15 3.84 -6.88 -36.84
N GLY A 16 3.10 -5.84 -37.25
CA GLY A 16 2.12 -5.93 -38.34
C GLY A 16 0.66 -5.58 -37.98
N GLY A 17 0.21 -4.39 -38.41
CA GLY A 17 -1.10 -4.22 -39.05
C GLY A 17 -2.31 -3.72 -38.24
N GLU A 18 -2.84 -2.58 -38.70
CA GLU A 18 -4.21 -2.05 -38.55
C GLU A 18 -4.67 -1.27 -37.30
N LYS A 19 -4.97 0.01 -37.57
CA LYS A 19 -5.46 1.05 -36.67
C LYS A 19 -6.87 0.73 -36.17
N LYS A 20 -6.99 0.17 -34.96
CA LYS A 20 -8.21 0.26 -34.13
C LYS A 20 -7.95 1.24 -32.99
N GLY A 21 -8.79 2.28 -32.93
CA GLY A 21 -8.60 3.49 -32.12
C GLY A 21 -7.96 3.26 -30.75
N LYS A 22 -6.90 4.02 -30.46
CA LYS A 22 -6.30 4.11 -29.14
C LYS A 22 -7.39 4.49 -28.14
N LYS A 23 -7.96 3.50 -27.44
CA LYS A 23 -8.64 3.71 -26.16
C LYS A 23 -7.66 4.54 -25.33
N LYS A 24 -8.04 5.78 -24.99
CA LYS A 24 -7.32 6.62 -24.02
C LYS A 24 -6.84 5.70 -22.92
N SER A 25 -5.53 5.56 -22.75
CA SER A 25 -4.97 4.82 -21.63
C SER A 25 -5.62 5.40 -20.39
N LYS A 26 -6.46 4.61 -19.72
CA LYS A 26 -6.98 5.01 -18.41
C LYS A 26 -5.73 5.31 -17.60
N LYS A 27 -5.61 6.54 -17.10
CA LYS A 27 -4.62 6.92 -16.09
C LYS A 27 -4.65 5.79 -15.08
N SER A 28 -3.60 4.97 -15.05
CA SER A 28 -3.54 3.84 -14.14
C SER A 28 -3.51 4.46 -12.76
N VAL A 29 -4.65 4.46 -12.07
CA VAL A 29 -4.70 4.83 -10.66
C VAL A 29 -3.85 3.79 -9.97
N GLU A 30 -2.70 4.21 -9.44
CA GLU A 30 -1.90 3.34 -8.59
C GLU A 30 -2.77 2.94 -7.40
N THR A 31 -2.96 1.63 -7.24
CA THR A 31 -3.80 1.06 -6.18
C THR A 31 -2.99 0.02 -5.43
N TYR A 32 -3.35 -0.22 -4.17
CA TYR A 32 -2.66 -1.19 -3.33
C TYR A 32 -3.04 -2.65 -3.62
N LYS A 33 -3.80 -2.92 -4.68
CA LYS A 33 -4.40 -4.25 -4.97
C LYS A 33 -3.37 -5.38 -5.00
N ILE A 34 -2.25 -5.17 -5.68
CA ILE A 34 -1.19 -6.19 -5.79
C ILE A 34 -0.60 -6.48 -4.40
N TYR A 35 -0.40 -5.46 -3.58
CA TYR A 35 0.16 -5.60 -2.24
C TYR A 35 -0.83 -6.25 -1.26
N ILE A 36 -2.11 -5.91 -1.35
CA ILE A 36 -3.18 -6.57 -0.58
C ILE A 36 -3.18 -8.08 -0.87
N PHE A 37 -3.06 -8.48 -2.14
CA PHE A 37 -2.94 -9.91 -2.49
C PHE A 37 -1.65 -10.56 -1.97
N LYS A 38 -0.51 -9.86 -2.06
CA LYS A 38 0.77 -10.36 -1.54
C LYS A 38 0.76 -10.58 -0.04
N VAL A 39 -0.04 -9.83 0.71
CA VAL A 39 -0.25 -10.03 2.15
C VAL A 39 -1.28 -11.13 2.42
N LEU A 40 -2.38 -11.17 1.66
CA LEU A 40 -3.44 -12.15 1.86
C LEU A 40 -2.98 -13.59 1.66
N LYS A 41 -2.20 -13.86 0.60
CA LYS A 41 -1.89 -15.24 0.19
C LYS A 41 -1.03 -16.03 1.20
N PRO A 42 0.02 -15.46 1.82
CA PRO A 42 0.75 -16.14 2.88
C PRO A 42 -0.08 -16.39 4.14
N VAL A 43 -1.06 -15.53 4.43
CA VAL A 43 -1.91 -15.65 5.64
C VAL A 43 -3.05 -16.65 5.42
N HIS A 44 -3.65 -16.64 4.23
CA HIS A 44 -4.76 -17.52 3.84
C HIS A 44 -4.62 -17.96 2.37
N PRO A 45 -3.91 -19.08 2.10
CA PRO A 45 -3.61 -19.54 0.73
C PRO A 45 -4.86 -19.80 -0.12
N ASP A 46 -5.88 -20.40 0.48
CA ASP A 46 -7.07 -20.88 -0.23
C ASP A 46 -8.20 -19.84 -0.31
N ILE A 47 -8.06 -18.70 0.37
CA ILE A 47 -9.08 -17.65 0.39
C ILE A 47 -8.87 -16.68 -0.79
N GLY A 48 -9.98 -16.30 -1.41
CA GLY A 48 -10.07 -15.21 -2.39
C GLY A 48 -10.74 -13.97 -1.81
N ILE A 49 -10.50 -12.81 -2.41
CA ILE A 49 -11.13 -11.54 -2.05
C ILE A 49 -11.96 -11.03 -3.23
N SER A 50 -13.20 -10.61 -2.95
CA SER A 50 -14.08 -10.05 -3.98
C SER A 50 -13.60 -8.68 -4.45
N SER A 51 -14.02 -8.25 -5.64
CA SER A 51 -13.69 -6.92 -6.17
C SER A 51 -14.19 -5.78 -5.28
N LYS A 52 -15.37 -5.95 -4.66
CA LYS A 52 -15.93 -4.97 -3.72
C LYS A 52 -15.09 -4.89 -2.44
N ALA A 53 -14.76 -6.04 -1.84
CA ALA A 53 -13.90 -6.09 -0.66
C ALA A 53 -12.50 -5.53 -0.93
N MET A 54 -11.94 -5.81 -2.12
CA MET A 54 -10.66 -5.24 -2.55
C MET A 54 -10.70 -3.71 -2.63
N SER A 55 -11.78 -3.13 -3.17
CA SER A 55 -11.94 -1.67 -3.20
C SER A 55 -12.03 -1.07 -1.79
N ILE A 56 -12.76 -1.73 -0.88
CA ILE A 56 -12.86 -1.30 0.53
C ILE A 56 -11.47 -1.32 1.19
N MET A 57 -10.70 -2.40 1.01
CA MET A 57 -9.33 -2.51 1.55
C MET A 57 -8.41 -1.42 1.00
N ASN A 58 -8.50 -1.11 -0.29
CA ASN A 58 -7.71 -0.04 -0.90
C ASN A 58 -8.05 1.33 -0.29
N SER A 59 -9.33 1.63 -0.12
CA SER A 59 -9.77 2.86 0.55
C SER A 59 -9.31 2.89 2.01
N PHE A 60 -9.44 1.79 2.74
CA PHE A 60 -8.98 1.70 4.13
C PHE A 60 -7.48 2.03 4.27
N ILE A 61 -6.63 1.54 3.36
CA ILE A 61 -5.20 1.86 3.36
C ILE A 61 -4.98 3.37 3.14
N ASN A 62 -5.69 3.99 2.20
CA ASN A 62 -5.60 5.43 1.97
C ASN A 62 -6.06 6.23 3.20
N ASP A 63 -7.18 5.86 3.81
CA ASP A 63 -7.72 6.55 4.98
C ASP A 63 -6.73 6.53 6.16
N ILE A 64 -6.07 5.39 6.40
CA ILE A 64 -5.04 5.28 7.44
C ILE A 64 -3.77 6.05 7.04
N PHE A 65 -3.35 5.97 5.79
CA PHE A 65 -2.19 6.71 5.30
C PHE A 65 -2.36 8.22 5.48
N GLU A 66 -3.50 8.77 5.08
CA GLU A 66 -3.79 10.21 5.21
C GLU A 66 -3.83 10.65 6.68
N LYS A 67 -4.45 9.85 7.56
CA LYS A 67 -4.45 10.11 9.00
C LYS A 67 -3.03 10.15 9.58
N LEU A 68 -2.21 9.15 9.26
CA LEU A 68 -0.84 9.07 9.76
C LEU A 68 0.04 10.18 9.21
N ALA A 69 -0.05 10.48 7.92
CA ALA A 69 0.71 11.53 7.25
C ALA A 69 0.33 12.92 7.80
N GLY A 70 -0.97 13.19 7.95
CA GLY A 70 -1.47 14.43 8.51
C GLY A 70 -0.97 14.67 9.94
N GLU A 71 -1.04 13.64 10.78
CA GLU A 71 -0.59 13.76 12.17
C GLU A 71 0.95 13.88 12.27
N SER A 72 1.69 13.17 11.42
CA SER A 72 3.16 13.29 11.34
C SER A 72 3.60 14.68 10.89
N ALA A 73 2.88 15.28 9.94
CA ALA A 73 3.14 16.64 9.48
C ALA A 73 2.89 17.67 10.59
N LYS A 74 1.83 17.50 11.40
CA LYS A 74 1.59 18.36 12.57
C LYS A 74 2.74 18.26 13.57
N LEU A 75 3.18 17.04 13.90
CA LEU A 75 4.30 16.80 14.81
C LEU A 75 5.59 17.45 14.33
N ALA A 76 5.92 17.34 13.04
CA ALA A 76 7.09 18.02 12.46
C ALA A 76 6.98 19.54 12.61
N ARG A 77 5.79 20.11 12.33
CA ARG A 77 5.53 21.56 12.48
C ARG A 77 5.64 22.03 13.93
N TYR A 78 5.10 21.29 14.90
CA TYR A 78 5.23 21.62 16.33
C TYR A 78 6.70 21.64 16.77
N ASN A 79 7.49 20.71 16.26
CA ASN A 79 8.93 20.63 16.53
C ASN A 79 9.77 21.59 15.67
N LYS A 80 9.13 22.45 14.84
CA LYS A 80 9.78 23.39 13.91
C LYS A 80 10.80 22.72 12.97
N LYS A 81 10.52 21.47 12.58
CA LYS A 81 11.37 20.72 11.64
C LYS A 81 10.77 20.76 10.23
N PRO A 82 11.59 20.96 9.18
CA PRO A 82 11.13 20.93 7.79
C PRO A 82 10.94 19.51 7.26
N THR A 83 11.49 18.50 7.95
CA THR A 83 11.53 17.11 7.51
C THR A 83 10.76 16.22 8.46
N ILE A 84 9.88 15.38 7.92
CA ILE A 84 9.23 14.29 8.68
C ILE A 84 10.21 13.12 8.75
N THR A 85 10.60 12.71 9.96
CA THR A 85 11.48 11.57 10.18
C THR A 85 10.69 10.34 10.66
N SER A 86 11.35 9.19 10.75
CA SER A 86 10.76 7.98 11.33
C SER A 86 10.21 8.20 12.75
N ARG A 87 10.76 9.16 13.50
CA ARG A 87 10.30 9.52 14.85
C ARG A 87 8.90 10.14 14.83
N GLU A 88 8.63 11.06 13.90
CA GLU A 88 7.29 11.66 13.76
C GLU A 88 6.27 10.62 13.30
N ILE A 89 6.63 9.74 12.35
CA ILE A 89 5.77 8.63 11.93
C ILE A 89 5.46 7.70 13.11
N GLN A 90 6.47 7.28 13.87
CA GLN A 90 6.30 6.37 15.01
C GLN A 90 5.40 6.99 16.10
N THR A 91 5.55 8.28 16.36
CA THR A 91 4.71 9.00 17.33
C THR A 91 3.28 9.13 16.82
N SER A 92 3.09 9.47 15.54
CA SER A 92 1.79 9.51 14.86
C SER A 92 1.05 8.17 14.97
N VAL A 93 1.73 7.05 14.73
CA VAL A 93 1.16 5.69 14.88
C VAL A 93 0.61 5.46 16.29
N ARG A 94 1.32 5.90 17.33
CA ARG A 94 0.87 5.77 18.73
C ARG A 94 -0.33 6.66 19.07
N LEU A 95 -0.50 7.78 18.37
CA LEU A 95 -1.63 8.68 18.56
C LEU A 95 -2.88 8.23 17.79
N VAL A 96 -2.70 7.68 16.59
CA VAL A 96 -3.80 7.31 15.69
C VAL A 96 -4.34 5.91 15.96
N LEU A 97 -3.50 4.95 16.31
CA LEU A 97 -3.92 3.56 16.53
C LEU A 97 -4.17 3.27 18.02
N PRO A 98 -5.20 2.50 18.38
CA PRO A 98 -5.49 2.16 19.77
C PRO A 98 -4.68 0.98 20.29
N GLY A 99 -4.34 1.02 21.59
CA GLY A 99 -3.92 -0.14 22.39
C GLY A 99 -2.83 -1.02 21.76
N GLU A 100 -3.11 -2.33 21.67
CA GLU A 100 -2.18 -3.32 21.13
C GLU A 100 -1.85 -3.11 19.64
N LEU A 101 -2.75 -2.51 18.85
CA LEU A 101 -2.49 -2.24 17.44
C LEU A 101 -1.33 -1.25 17.28
N ALA A 102 -1.27 -0.20 18.11
CA ALA A 102 -0.15 0.73 18.09
C ALA A 102 1.17 0.04 18.46
N LYS A 103 1.16 -0.85 19.46
CA LYS A 103 2.37 -1.57 19.89
C LYS A 103 2.91 -2.45 18.76
N HIS A 104 2.05 -3.24 18.12
CA HIS A 104 2.45 -4.10 17.00
C HIS A 104 2.91 -3.28 15.78
N ALA A 105 2.16 -2.23 15.41
CA ALA A 105 2.53 -1.38 14.27
C ALA A 105 3.89 -0.70 14.47
N VAL A 106 4.17 -0.22 15.69
CA VAL A 106 5.49 0.35 16.02
C VAL A 106 6.57 -0.72 15.94
N SER A 107 6.34 -1.92 16.46
CA SER A 107 7.31 -3.02 16.41
C SER A 107 7.66 -3.40 14.96
N GLU A 108 6.65 -3.60 14.11
CA GLU A 108 6.86 -3.92 12.69
C GLU A 108 7.55 -2.77 11.94
N GLY A 109 7.18 -1.52 12.23
CA GLY A 109 7.83 -0.35 11.66
C GLY A 109 9.32 -0.27 12.01
N THR A 110 9.68 -0.51 13.28
CA THR A 110 11.09 -0.55 13.72
C THR A 110 11.87 -1.66 13.02
N LYS A 111 11.31 -2.87 12.95
CA LYS A 111 11.94 -4.01 12.25
C LYS A 111 12.23 -3.67 10.77
N ALA A 112 11.25 -3.05 10.09
CA ALA A 112 11.40 -2.67 8.69
C ALA A 112 12.52 -1.64 8.49
N VAL A 113 12.61 -0.62 9.35
CA VAL A 113 13.67 0.39 9.29
C VAL A 113 15.04 -0.24 9.53
N THR A 114 15.18 -1.08 10.57
CA THR A 114 16.43 -1.78 10.85
C THR A 114 16.88 -2.64 9.67
N LYS A 115 15.97 -3.45 9.10
CA LYS A 115 16.27 -4.28 7.93
C LYS A 115 16.75 -3.43 6.74
N PHE A 116 16.10 -2.30 6.49
CA PHE A 116 16.48 -1.39 5.40
C PHE A 116 17.87 -0.79 5.61
N THR A 117 18.21 -0.38 6.84
CA THR A 117 19.54 0.19 7.14
C THR A 117 20.68 -0.82 7.12
N SER A 118 20.38 -2.11 7.26
CA SER A 118 21.36 -3.20 7.22
C SER A 118 21.48 -3.87 5.84
N SER A 119 20.69 -3.42 4.87
CA SER A 119 20.74 -3.86 3.46
C SER A 119 21.67 -2.95 2.66
#